data_AF-A0A7K3RRK1-F1
#
_entry.id   AF-A0A7K3RRK1-F1
#
_cell.length_a   1.000
_cell.length_b   1.000
_cell.length_c   1.000
_cell.angle_alpha   90.00
_cell.angle_beta   90.00
_cell.angle_gamma   90.00
#
_symmetry.space_group_name_H-M   'P 1'
#
loop_
_entity.id
_entity.type
_entity.pdbx_description
1 polymer ?
#
loop_
_entity_poly.entity_id
_entity_poly.type
_entity_poly.pdbx_seq_one_letter_code
_entity_poly.pdbx_strand_id
1 'polypeptide(L)'
;MNQFVLSDELWWDSEFSCGACGTYLCGHAGPGPAPDDVREALLTTHGPGRLRLAGPIPSLVPAMKVLRESAATSLSQARELAQDLSQEGLAGTLPEMEFLKARLQLRGIHTSIDR
;
A
#
# COMPACT_ATOMS: atom_id res chain seq x y z
N MET A 1 -3.48 -5.86 -14.73
CA MET A 1 -3.88 -5.26 -13.45
C MET A 1 -2.68 -4.52 -12.94
N ASN A 2 -2.87 -3.25 -12.58
CA ASN A 2 -1.82 -2.45 -11.98
C ASN A 2 -2.35 -1.75 -10.74
N GLN A 3 -1.41 -1.34 -9.89
CA GLN A 3 -1.65 -0.38 -8.83
C GLN A 3 -0.51 0.63 -8.84
N PHE A 4 -0.81 1.88 -8.52
CA PHE A 4 0.15 2.98 -8.59
C PHE A 4 -0.28 4.12 -7.66
N VAL A 5 0.63 5.06 -7.42
CA VAL A 5 0.32 6.30 -6.69
C VAL A 5 0.18 7.42 -7.69
N LEU A 6 -0.96 8.10 -7.69
CA LEU A 6 -1.23 9.28 -8.53
C LEU A 6 -1.82 10.38 -7.64
N SER A 7 -1.22 11.58 -7.70
CA SER A 7 -1.70 12.74 -6.93
C SER A 7 -1.84 12.50 -5.42
N ASP A 8 -0.91 11.76 -4.80
CA ASP A 8 -0.94 11.37 -3.37
C ASP A 8 -2.15 10.50 -2.97
N GLU A 9 -2.68 9.74 -3.92
CA GLU A 9 -3.70 8.72 -3.70
C GLU A 9 -3.24 7.38 -4.29
N LEU A 10 -3.70 6.29 -3.70
CA LEU A 10 -3.58 4.97 -4.32
C LEU A 10 -4.60 4.85 -5.44
N TRP A 11 -4.17 4.28 -6.55
CA TRP A 11 -4.97 4.02 -7.73
C TRP A 11 -4.75 2.60 -8.18
N TRP A 12 -5.75 2.03 -8.84
CA TRP A 12 -5.63 0.74 -9.49
C TRP A 12 -6.34 0.75 -10.83
N ASP A 13 -5.85 -0.11 -11.73
CA ASP A 13 -6.51 -0.39 -12.99
C ASP A 13 -6.54 -1.89 -13.28
N SER A 14 -7.49 -2.27 -14.13
CA SER A 14 -7.54 -3.59 -14.72
C SER A 14 -7.78 -3.49 -16.21
N GLU A 15 -6.91 -4.16 -16.95
CA GLU A 15 -7.04 -4.33 -18.39
C GLU A 15 -7.05 -5.81 -18.70
N PHE A 16 -7.91 -6.18 -19.63
CA PHE A 16 -8.05 -7.52 -20.15
C PHE A 16 -7.90 -7.51 -21.66
N SER A 17 -7.15 -8.47 -22.19
CA SER A 17 -7.05 -8.71 -23.62
C SER A 17 -7.30 -10.18 -23.94
N CYS A 18 -8.13 -10.46 -24.94
CA CYS A 18 -8.39 -11.81 -25.43
C CYS A 18 -7.65 -12.04 -26.74
N GLY A 19 -6.61 -12.88 -26.71
CA GLY A 19 -5.83 -13.22 -27.90
C GLY A 19 -6.62 -13.96 -29.00
N ALA A 20 -7.75 -14.60 -28.66
CA ALA A 20 -8.54 -15.38 -29.62
C ALA A 20 -9.48 -14.53 -30.49
N CYS A 21 -10.04 -13.45 -29.93
CA CYS A 21 -11.00 -12.58 -30.63
C CYS A 21 -10.54 -11.13 -30.76
N GLY A 22 -9.38 -10.78 -30.20
CA GLY A 22 -8.83 -9.42 -30.25
C GLY A 22 -9.57 -8.40 -29.38
N THR A 23 -10.44 -8.84 -28.46
CA THR A 23 -11.15 -7.92 -27.57
C THR A 23 -10.21 -7.35 -26.52
N TYR A 24 -10.29 -6.03 -26.32
CA TYR A 24 -9.65 -5.32 -25.23
C TYR A 24 -10.71 -4.65 -24.36
N LEU A 25 -10.60 -4.82 -23.04
CA LEU A 25 -11.49 -4.23 -22.06
C LEU A 25 -10.68 -3.52 -20.98
N CYS A 26 -11.01 -2.26 -20.70
CA CYS A 26 -10.66 -1.60 -19.44
C CYS A 26 -11.77 -1.91 -18.43
N GLY A 27 -11.47 -2.70 -17.40
CA GLY A 27 -12.43 -3.06 -16.37
C GLY A 27 -12.70 -1.92 -15.40
N HIS A 28 -11.65 -1.24 -14.95
CA HIS A 28 -11.73 -0.07 -14.06
C HIS A 28 -10.41 0.70 -14.07
N ALA A 29 -10.48 2.01 -13.81
CA ALA A 29 -9.36 2.84 -13.43
C ALA A 29 -9.87 3.93 -12.48
N GLY A 30 -9.35 3.99 -11.26
CA GLY A 30 -9.84 4.94 -10.27
C GLY A 30 -9.03 4.99 -8.98
N PRO A 31 -9.28 6.04 -8.16
CA PRO A 31 -8.65 6.17 -6.86
C PRO A 31 -9.23 5.17 -5.85
N GLY A 32 -8.43 4.83 -4.85
CA GLY A 32 -8.78 3.95 -3.75
C GLY A 32 -7.94 2.68 -3.69
N PRO A 33 -8.13 1.88 -2.62
CA PRO A 33 -7.49 0.58 -2.51
C PRO A 33 -7.97 -0.35 -3.64
N ALA A 34 -7.08 -1.22 -4.10
CA ALA A 34 -7.47 -2.28 -5.02
C ALA A 34 -8.43 -3.24 -4.31
N PRO A 35 -9.45 -3.79 -5.01
CA PRO A 35 -10.22 -4.92 -4.53
C PRO A 35 -9.32 -6.10 -4.16
N ASP A 36 -9.76 -6.95 -3.23
CA ASP A 36 -8.94 -8.04 -2.69
C ASP A 36 -8.41 -8.99 -3.77
N ASP A 37 -9.20 -9.32 -4.79
CA ASP A 37 -8.78 -10.18 -5.91
C ASP A 37 -7.67 -9.54 -6.76
N VAL A 38 -7.78 -8.24 -7.02
CA VAL A 38 -6.74 -7.48 -7.74
C VAL A 38 -5.48 -7.39 -6.89
N ARG A 39 -5.62 -7.09 -5.59
CA ARG A 39 -4.51 -7.02 -4.63
C ARG A 39 -3.76 -8.37 -4.55
N GLU A 40 -4.47 -9.47 -4.39
CA GLU A 40 -3.88 -10.81 -4.31
C GLU A 40 -3.18 -11.22 -5.61
N ALA A 41 -3.74 -10.86 -6.76
CA ALA A 41 -3.10 -11.11 -8.05
C ALA A 41 -1.81 -10.29 -8.21
N LEU A 42 -1.79 -9.04 -7.76
CA LEU A 42 -0.60 -8.19 -7.75
C LEU A 42 0.48 -8.76 -6.83
N LEU A 43 0.11 -9.20 -5.62
CA LEU A 43 1.02 -9.84 -4.67
C LEU A 43 1.59 -11.15 -5.23
N THR A 44 0.76 -11.96 -5.87
CA THR A 44 1.19 -13.22 -6.51
C THR A 44 2.17 -12.97 -7.66
N THR A 45 1.95 -11.91 -8.44
CA THR A 45 2.75 -11.60 -9.62
C THR A 45 4.09 -10.94 -9.26
N HIS A 46 4.07 -10.01 -8.30
CA HIS A 46 5.22 -9.14 -8.01
C HIS A 46 5.91 -9.44 -6.67
N GLY A 47 5.29 -10.25 -5.82
CA GLY A 47 5.70 -10.43 -4.44
C GLY A 47 5.32 -9.22 -3.56
N PRO A 48 5.34 -9.40 -2.23
CA PRO A 48 5.09 -8.31 -1.29
C PRO A 48 6.31 -7.39 -1.17
N GLY A 49 6.08 -6.08 -1.15
CA GLY A 49 7.03 -5.12 -0.62
C GLY A 49 6.87 -5.02 0.90
N ARG A 50 7.97 -4.82 1.63
CA ARG A 50 7.97 -4.70 3.09
C ARG A 50 8.48 -3.35 3.55
N LEU A 51 7.62 -2.56 4.18
CA LEU A 51 7.93 -1.25 4.75
C LEU A 51 8.43 -1.40 6.20
N ARG A 52 9.61 -0.85 6.49
CA ARG A 52 10.22 -0.89 7.83
C ARG A 52 10.64 0.50 8.30
N LEU A 53 10.67 0.71 9.61
CA LEU A 53 11.32 1.89 10.18
C LEU A 53 12.82 1.88 9.86
N ALA A 54 13.36 3.01 9.41
CA ALA A 54 14.78 3.17 9.15
C ALA A 54 15.61 3.37 10.43
N GLY A 55 14.98 3.37 11.60
CA GLY A 55 15.59 3.56 12.91
C GLY A 55 14.53 3.69 14.01
N PRO A 56 14.96 3.77 15.28
CA PRO A 56 14.05 3.97 16.39
C PRO A 56 13.36 5.34 16.30
N ILE A 57 12.09 5.38 16.73
CA ILE A 57 11.31 6.61 16.81
C ILE A 57 10.80 6.82 18.24
N PRO A 58 10.67 8.08 18.70
CA PRO A 58 10.28 8.37 20.08
C PRO A 58 8.82 8.02 20.39
N SER A 59 7.97 7.87 19.37
CA SER A 59 6.55 7.54 19.54
C SER A 59 5.95 6.95 18.27
N LEU A 60 5.10 5.94 18.42
CA LEU A 60 4.30 5.36 17.32
C LEU A 60 3.03 6.15 16.99
N VAL A 61 2.70 7.18 17.78
CA VAL A 61 1.46 7.96 17.59
C VAL A 61 1.36 8.60 16.20
N PRO A 62 2.42 9.23 15.64
CA PRO A 62 2.33 9.80 14.30
C PRO A 62 2.18 8.72 13.22
N ALA A 63 2.79 7.53 13.40
CA ALA A 63 2.60 6.39 12.50
C ALA A 63 1.15 5.89 12.54
N MET A 64 0.58 5.70 13.74
CA MET A 64 -0.83 5.33 13.91
C MET A 64 -1.77 6.33 13.24
N LYS A 65 -1.48 7.63 13.33
CA LYS A 65 -2.29 8.67 12.67
C LYS A 65 -2.27 8.50 11.15
N VAL A 66 -1.10 8.29 10.55
CA VAL A 66 -0.99 8.02 9.10
C VAL A 66 -1.76 6.76 8.71
N LEU A 67 -1.62 5.67 9.45
CA LEU A 67 -2.28 4.40 9.14
C LEU A 67 -3.81 4.53 9.18
N ARG A 68 -4.35 5.24 10.19
CA ARG A 68 -5.80 5.54 10.26
C ARG A 68 -6.29 6.40 9.11
N GLU A 69 -5.54 7.44 8.75
CA GLU A 69 -5.87 8.37 7.65
C GLU A 69 -5.79 7.69 6.27
N SER A 70 -4.96 6.65 6.13
CA SER A 70 -4.63 6.05 4.83
C SER A 70 -5.44 4.79 4.50
N ALA A 71 -5.87 4.04 5.51
CA ALA A 71 -6.58 2.77 5.33
C ALA A 71 -7.98 2.75 5.99
N ALA A 72 -8.48 3.91 6.44
CA ALA A 72 -9.77 4.05 7.12
C ALA A 72 -10.00 3.05 8.26
N THR A 73 -8.91 2.65 8.96
CA THR A 73 -8.96 1.59 9.96
C THR A 73 -9.44 2.11 11.31
N SER A 74 -9.96 1.20 12.13
CA SER A 74 -10.20 1.47 13.55
C SER A 74 -8.89 1.83 14.29
N LEU A 75 -9.03 2.43 15.48
CA LEU A 75 -7.87 2.78 16.31
C LEU A 75 -7.08 1.54 16.76
N SER A 76 -7.76 0.43 17.05
CA SER A 76 -7.11 -0.84 17.43
C SER A 76 -6.29 -1.40 16.28
N GLN A 77 -6.87 -1.50 15.08
CA GLN A 77 -6.15 -1.94 13.88
C GLN A 77 -4.94 -1.05 13.57
N ALA A 78 -5.08 0.26 13.70
CA ALA A 78 -3.94 1.16 13.47
C ALA A 78 -2.84 1.01 14.51
N ARG A 79 -3.18 0.66 15.76
CA ARG A 79 -2.19 0.34 16.79
C ARG A 79 -1.42 -0.92 16.43
N GLU A 80 -2.13 -1.98 16.03
CA GLU A 80 -1.53 -3.25 15.59
C GLU A 80 -0.58 -3.03 14.42
N LEU A 81 -1.04 -2.34 13.36
CA LEU A 81 -0.20 -2.00 12.21
C LEU A 81 1.03 -1.15 12.58
N ALA A 82 0.88 -0.21 13.53
CA ALA A 82 2.03 0.58 13.99
C ALA A 82 3.02 -0.26 14.80
N GLN A 83 2.54 -1.25 15.56
CA GLN A 83 3.38 -2.22 16.25
C GLN A 83 4.12 -3.10 15.25
N ASP A 84 3.43 -3.65 14.25
CA ASP A 84 4.03 -4.44 13.18
C ASP A 84 5.10 -3.64 12.44
N LEU A 85 4.82 -2.38 12.09
CA LEU A 85 5.79 -1.46 11.47
C LEU A 85 7.06 -1.31 12.31
N SER A 86 6.92 -1.29 13.64
CA SER A 86 8.04 -1.15 14.58
C SER A 86 8.84 -2.44 14.81
N GLN A 87 8.26 -3.60 14.46
CA GLN A 87 8.87 -4.91 14.63
C GLN A 87 9.31 -5.45 13.27
N GLU A 88 8.44 -6.24 12.63
CA GLU A 88 8.75 -6.96 11.40
C GLU A 88 8.52 -6.15 10.12
N GLY A 89 7.94 -4.95 10.23
CA GLY A 89 7.51 -4.14 9.11
C GLY A 89 6.14 -4.53 8.57
N LEU A 90 5.54 -3.64 7.80
CA LEU A 90 4.27 -3.87 7.11
C LEU A 90 4.52 -4.48 5.74
N ALA A 91 3.70 -5.46 5.35
CA ALA A 91 3.76 -6.09 4.04
C ALA A 91 2.52 -5.73 3.22
N GLY A 92 2.72 -5.44 1.94
CA GLY A 92 1.65 -5.21 0.99
C GLY A 92 2.20 -5.11 -0.42
N THR A 93 1.42 -4.60 -1.35
CA THR A 93 1.95 -4.33 -2.68
C THR A 93 3.01 -3.24 -2.60
N LEU A 94 3.92 -3.20 -3.58
CA LEU A 94 4.92 -2.12 -3.63
C LEU A 94 4.28 -0.71 -3.64
N PRO A 95 3.25 -0.41 -4.47
CA PRO A 95 2.60 0.90 -4.46
C PRO A 95 1.99 1.28 -3.11
N GLU A 96 1.41 0.33 -2.37
CA GLU A 96 0.90 0.59 -1.02
C GLU A 96 2.01 0.95 -0.04
N MET A 97 3.16 0.28 -0.13
CA MET A 97 4.30 0.59 0.73
C MET A 97 4.92 1.95 0.37
N GLU A 98 4.99 2.30 -0.91
CA GLU A 98 5.46 3.60 -1.38
C GLU A 98 4.52 4.73 -0.93
N PHE A 99 3.21 4.51 -1.02
CA PHE A 99 2.18 5.43 -0.52
C PHE A 99 2.33 5.69 0.99
N LEU A 100 2.43 4.63 1.80
CA LEU A 100 2.63 4.77 3.23
C LEU A 100 3.96 5.43 3.58
N LYS A 101 5.05 5.07 2.87
CA LYS A 101 6.37 5.68 3.04
C LYS A 101 6.31 7.20 2.85
N ALA A 102 5.69 7.67 1.78
CA ALA A 102 5.56 9.10 1.50
C ALA A 102 4.83 9.84 2.64
N ARG A 103 3.71 9.28 3.11
CA ARG A 103 2.91 9.88 4.18
C ARG A 103 3.59 9.85 5.55
N LEU A 104 4.33 8.78 5.85
CA LEU A 104 5.16 8.70 7.06
C LEU A 104 6.30 9.72 7.01
N GLN A 105 6.92 9.90 5.84
CA GLN A 105 7.97 10.90 5.64
C GLN A 105 7.48 12.33 5.87
N LEU A 106 6.25 12.66 5.45
CA LEU A 106 5.61 13.95 5.74
C LEU A 106 5.40 14.21 7.26
N ARG A 107 5.43 13.16 8.09
CA ARG A 107 5.39 13.24 9.55
C ARG A 107 6.77 13.10 10.20
N GLY A 108 7.85 13.14 9.41
CA GLY A 108 9.23 12.97 9.89
C GLY A 108 9.59 11.54 10.27
N ILE A 109 8.78 10.55 9.87
CA ILE A 109 9.08 9.14 10.10
C ILE A 109 9.78 8.57 8.87
N HIS A 110 11.06 8.23 9.04
CA HIS A 110 11.86 7.64 7.98
C HIS A 110 11.66 6.13 7.90
N THR A 111 11.42 5.63 6.69
CA THR A 111 11.19 4.21 6.40
C THR A 111 11.93 3.75 5.16
N SER A 112 12.23 2.46 5.09
CA SER A 112 12.77 1.76 3.92
C SER A 112 11.76 0.73 3.41
N ILE A 113 11.90 0.34 2.14
CA ILE A 113 11.10 -0.73 1.54
C ILE A 113 12.06 -1.81 1.06
N ASP A 114 11.84 -3.04 1.53
CA ASP A 114 12.55 -4.24 1.11
C ASP A 114 11.65 -5.02 0.12
N ARG A 115 12.26 -5.77 -0.80
CA ARG A 115 11.58 -6.69 -1.73
C ARG A 115 12.08 -8.11 -1.53
#